data_AF-A0A5E7FP53-F1
#
_entry.id   AF-A0A5E7FP53-F1
#
_cell.length_a   1.000
_cell.length_b   1.000
_cell.length_c   1.000
_cell.angle_alpha   90.00
_cell.angle_beta   90.00
_cell.angle_gamma   90.00
#
_symmetry.space_group_name_H-M   'P 1'
#
loop_
_entity.id
_entity.type
_entity.pdbx_description
1 polymer ?
#
loop_
_entity_poly.entity_id
_entity_poly.type
_entity_poly.pdbx_seq_one_letter_code
_entity_poly.pdbx_strand_id
1 'polypeptide(L)'
;MQMNPNRDTKLCMSLSGRPGNFGLRFHNHLYEQLGLNFYYKAFSSQDLPGAVGGIRALGIRGCGVSMPFKEACIALVDELDASAAAIQSINTIVNTDGHLKAYNTDYIAIAQLLETHAVPKDTTFALRGSGGMGKAVASALRDGGYKNGVIVARNERAGRALADSLGYEWQAELGAQRPQMLVNVTPVGMDGGPEAGQLAFDTVVVKAADIVFDVVAIPSETPLIVLGRAEGKKVITGLEVIAIQALEQFVLYTGVRPTEEQFQKAVAFARS
;
A
#
# COMPACT_ATOMS: atom_id res chain seq x y z
N MET A 1 -13.10 15.16 21.27
CA MET A 1 -14.31 16.00 21.17
C MET A 1 -14.93 15.69 19.82
N GLN A 2 -16.10 15.04 19.79
CA GLN A 2 -16.71 14.56 18.55
C GLN A 2 -16.81 15.70 17.52
N MET A 3 -16.17 15.52 16.37
CA MET A 3 -16.06 16.57 15.36
C MET A 3 -17.43 16.83 14.73
N ASN A 4 -17.88 18.09 14.77
CA ASN A 4 -19.16 18.53 14.20
C ASN A 4 -18.89 19.27 12.87
N PRO A 5 -19.18 18.66 11.71
CA PRO A 5 -18.96 19.31 10.43
C PRO A 5 -19.76 20.62 10.28
N ASN A 6 -19.20 21.57 9.54
CA ASN A 6 -19.81 22.84 9.17
C ASN A 6 -19.61 23.12 7.66
N ARG A 7 -20.10 24.27 7.18
CA ARG A 7 -20.05 24.64 5.75
C ARG A 7 -18.62 24.72 5.18
N ASP A 8 -17.63 24.94 6.04
CA ASP A 8 -16.22 25.15 5.67
C ASP A 8 -15.39 23.85 5.84
N THR A 9 -16.02 22.75 6.28
CA THR A 9 -15.36 21.45 6.44
C THR A 9 -14.92 20.90 5.08
N LYS A 10 -13.64 20.57 4.96
CA LYS A 10 -13.10 19.96 3.74
C LYS A 10 -13.35 18.45 3.72
N LEU A 11 -13.90 17.94 2.63
CA LEU A 11 -14.09 16.50 2.46
C LEU A 11 -12.85 15.87 1.84
N CYS A 12 -12.35 14.82 2.49
CA CYS A 12 -11.51 13.78 1.89
C CYS A 12 -12.32 12.49 1.78
N MET A 13 -11.92 11.60 0.89
CA MET A 13 -12.67 10.37 0.66
C MET A 13 -11.80 9.23 0.15
N SER A 14 -12.43 8.06 -0.06
CA SER A 14 -11.87 7.02 -0.91
C SER A 14 -12.88 6.48 -1.90
N LEU A 15 -12.38 5.94 -3.02
CA LEU A 15 -13.12 5.19 -4.02
C LEU A 15 -12.56 3.77 -4.13
N SER A 16 -13.43 2.77 -3.92
CA SER A 16 -13.10 1.37 -4.15
C SER A 16 -14.34 0.55 -4.52
N GLY A 17 -14.13 -0.62 -5.13
CA GLY A 17 -15.22 -1.56 -5.40
C GLY A 17 -15.80 -2.17 -4.11
N ARG A 18 -15.00 -2.24 -3.05
CA ARG A 18 -15.39 -2.72 -1.71
C ARG A 18 -14.83 -1.75 -0.65
N PRO A 19 -15.61 -0.75 -0.21
CA PRO A 19 -15.18 0.22 0.78
C PRO A 19 -14.81 -0.44 2.11
N GLY A 20 -13.66 -0.03 2.68
CA GLY A 20 -13.19 -0.49 3.99
C GLY A 20 -13.25 0.61 5.05
N ASN A 21 -13.17 0.22 6.32
CA ASN A 21 -13.28 1.15 7.45
C ASN A 21 -11.94 1.72 7.95
N PHE A 22 -10.80 1.09 7.62
CA PHE A 22 -9.49 1.50 8.15
C PHE A 22 -9.19 2.99 7.88
N GLY A 23 -9.19 3.40 6.61
CA GLY A 23 -8.93 4.80 6.24
C GLY A 23 -9.97 5.77 6.83
N LEU A 24 -11.25 5.39 6.83
CA LEU A 24 -12.32 6.20 7.45
C LEU A 24 -12.03 6.47 8.93
N ARG A 25 -11.66 5.44 9.69
CA ARG A 25 -11.36 5.57 11.12
C ARG A 25 -10.05 6.32 11.34
N PHE A 26 -9.00 5.98 10.59
CA PHE A 26 -7.67 6.57 10.70
C PHE A 26 -7.67 8.07 10.45
N HIS A 27 -8.21 8.51 9.31
CA HIS A 27 -8.21 9.93 8.95
C HIS A 27 -9.07 10.77 9.90
N ASN A 28 -10.29 10.33 10.21
CA ASN A 28 -11.17 11.09 11.12
C ASN A 28 -10.60 11.17 12.54
N HIS A 29 -9.93 10.12 13.03
CA HIS A 29 -9.24 10.16 14.31
C HIS A 29 -8.14 11.23 14.33
N LEU A 30 -7.31 11.28 13.29
CA LEU A 30 -6.27 12.31 13.18
C LEU A 30 -6.84 13.71 13.01
N TYR A 31 -7.93 13.89 12.25
CA TYR A 31 -8.58 15.20 12.13
C TYR A 31 -9.08 15.70 13.49
N GLU A 32 -9.72 14.83 14.28
CA GLU A 32 -10.17 15.16 15.63
C GLU A 32 -8.97 15.47 16.55
N GLN A 33 -7.94 14.63 16.53
CA GLN A 33 -6.78 14.77 17.40
C GLN A 33 -5.97 16.04 17.11
N LEU A 34 -5.94 16.49 15.85
CA LEU A 34 -5.21 17.67 15.39
C LEU A 34 -6.09 18.93 15.26
N GLY A 35 -7.39 18.84 15.55
CA GLY A 35 -8.32 19.97 15.43
C GLY A 35 -8.48 20.49 14.00
N LEU A 36 -8.35 19.61 12.99
CA LEU A 36 -8.46 19.97 11.59
C LEU A 36 -9.92 19.90 11.13
N ASN A 37 -10.42 20.94 10.45
CA ASN A 37 -11.78 21.00 9.92
C ASN A 37 -11.92 20.16 8.63
N PHE A 38 -11.75 18.84 8.74
CA PHE A 38 -11.76 17.87 7.65
C PHE A 38 -12.63 16.68 8.00
N TYR A 39 -13.29 16.07 7.02
CA TYR A 39 -14.02 14.81 7.21
C TYR A 39 -13.57 13.77 6.19
N TYR A 40 -13.50 12.49 6.58
CA TYR A 40 -13.19 11.39 5.66
C TYR A 40 -14.37 10.43 5.53
N LYS A 41 -14.72 10.06 4.29
CA LYS A 41 -15.73 9.02 4.04
C LYS A 41 -15.32 8.10 2.89
N ALA A 42 -15.55 6.81 3.05
CA ALA A 42 -15.34 5.83 1.99
C ALA A 42 -16.58 5.72 1.09
N PHE A 43 -16.36 5.64 -0.22
CA PHE A 43 -17.40 5.53 -1.24
C PHE A 43 -17.05 4.42 -2.23
N SER A 44 -18.08 3.95 -2.94
CA SER A 44 -17.95 3.18 -4.17
C SER A 44 -18.61 3.95 -5.31
N SER A 45 -18.20 3.65 -6.54
CA SER A 45 -18.86 4.17 -7.74
C SER A 45 -18.91 3.09 -8.82
N GLN A 46 -19.95 3.12 -9.65
CA GLN A 46 -20.03 2.38 -10.91
C GLN A 46 -19.72 3.29 -12.12
N ASP A 47 -19.71 4.61 -11.93
CA ASP A 47 -19.35 5.62 -12.92
C ASP A 47 -18.06 6.32 -12.44
N LEU A 48 -16.92 5.81 -12.90
CA LEU A 48 -15.61 6.33 -12.51
C LEU A 48 -15.37 7.75 -13.07
N PRO A 49 -15.63 8.05 -14.37
CA PRO A 49 -15.55 9.40 -14.89
C PRO A 49 -16.42 10.40 -14.13
N GLY A 50 -17.68 10.06 -13.84
CA GLY A 50 -18.58 10.91 -13.06
C GLY A 50 -18.07 11.14 -11.63
N ALA A 51 -17.53 10.11 -10.97
CA ALA A 51 -16.97 10.24 -9.63
C ALA A 51 -15.73 11.15 -9.59
N VAL A 52 -14.79 10.99 -10.53
CA VAL A 52 -13.59 11.85 -10.61
C VAL A 52 -13.96 13.27 -11.03
N GLY A 53 -14.90 13.44 -11.95
CA GLY A 53 -15.49 14.73 -12.30
C GLY A 53 -16.12 15.41 -11.09
N GLY A 54 -16.85 14.66 -10.25
CA GLY A 54 -17.43 15.13 -9.00
C GLY A 54 -16.38 15.56 -7.97
N ILE A 55 -15.29 14.80 -7.81
CA ILE A 55 -14.16 15.18 -6.94
C ILE A 55 -13.64 16.57 -7.31
N ARG A 56 -13.46 16.80 -8.62
CA ARG A 56 -13.02 18.10 -9.16
C ARG A 56 -14.07 19.18 -8.92
N ALA A 57 -15.29 18.98 -9.40
CA ALA A 57 -16.35 19.99 -9.45
C ALA A 57 -16.87 20.41 -8.06
N LEU A 58 -16.88 19.49 -7.08
CA LEU A 58 -17.36 19.75 -5.72
C LEU A 58 -16.25 20.23 -4.77
N GLY A 59 -15.00 20.38 -5.26
CA GLY A 59 -13.88 20.80 -4.42
C GLY A 59 -13.50 19.79 -3.33
N ILE A 60 -13.73 18.49 -3.56
CA ILE A 60 -13.31 17.43 -2.64
C ILE A 60 -11.79 17.42 -2.61
N ARG A 61 -11.20 17.59 -1.42
CA ARG A 61 -9.77 17.88 -1.26
C ARG A 61 -8.86 16.71 -1.60
N GLY A 62 -9.25 15.50 -1.20
CA GLY A 62 -8.40 14.33 -1.35
C GLY A 62 -9.21 13.06 -1.58
N CYS A 63 -8.71 12.14 -2.39
CA CYS A 63 -9.34 10.86 -2.65
C CYS A 63 -8.31 9.72 -2.66
N GLY A 64 -8.42 8.80 -1.72
CA GLY A 64 -7.77 7.49 -1.83
C GLY A 64 -8.42 6.67 -2.94
N VAL A 65 -7.63 5.98 -3.75
CA VAL A 65 -8.11 5.16 -4.87
C VAL A 65 -7.65 3.73 -4.64
N SER A 66 -8.58 2.79 -4.65
CA SER A 66 -8.29 1.37 -4.51
C SER A 66 -8.84 0.57 -5.69
N MET A 67 -8.65 -0.74 -5.67
CA MET A 67 -9.15 -1.63 -6.72
C MET A 67 -10.68 -1.46 -6.90
N PRO A 68 -11.17 -1.50 -8.15
CA PRO A 68 -10.44 -1.76 -9.40
C PRO A 68 -9.94 -0.49 -10.13
N PHE A 69 -9.93 0.68 -9.48
CA PHE A 69 -9.85 1.97 -10.17
C PHE A 69 -8.43 2.54 -10.36
N LYS A 70 -7.41 1.93 -9.73
CA LYS A 70 -6.04 2.50 -9.64
C LYS A 70 -5.39 2.83 -10.99
N GLU A 71 -5.64 2.03 -12.02
CA GLU A 71 -5.08 2.25 -13.37
C GLU A 71 -6.03 3.11 -14.21
N ALA A 72 -7.34 2.84 -14.15
CA ALA A 72 -8.35 3.55 -14.94
C ALA A 72 -8.47 5.05 -14.60
N CYS A 73 -8.17 5.44 -13.36
CA CYS A 73 -8.20 6.86 -12.95
C CYS A 73 -7.11 7.71 -13.61
N ILE A 74 -6.04 7.12 -14.15
CA ILE A 74 -4.91 7.87 -14.72
C ILE A 74 -5.37 8.79 -15.86
N ALA A 75 -6.31 8.33 -16.70
CA ALA A 75 -6.84 9.12 -17.81
C ALA A 75 -7.78 10.27 -17.36
N LEU A 76 -8.08 10.37 -16.07
CA LEU A 76 -9.07 11.31 -15.51
C LEU A 76 -8.44 12.39 -14.61
N VAL A 77 -7.13 12.30 -14.37
CA VAL A 77 -6.34 13.24 -13.56
C VAL A 77 -5.44 14.10 -14.44
N ASP A 78 -4.96 15.21 -13.89
CA ASP A 78 -4.27 16.24 -14.66
C ASP A 78 -2.74 16.11 -14.60
N GLU A 79 -2.22 15.51 -13.53
CA GLU A 79 -0.78 15.35 -13.30
C GLU A 79 -0.48 14.06 -12.53
N LEU A 80 0.58 13.34 -12.92
CA LEU A 80 1.13 12.23 -12.15
C LEU A 80 2.40 12.65 -11.43
N ASP A 81 2.44 12.38 -10.13
CA ASP A 81 3.67 12.40 -9.35
C ASP A 81 4.60 11.24 -9.76
N ALA A 82 5.90 11.38 -9.51
CA ALA A 82 6.90 10.35 -9.78
C ALA A 82 6.53 8.99 -9.16
N SER A 83 5.94 8.99 -7.96
CA SER A 83 5.47 7.77 -7.27
C SER A 83 4.43 6.99 -8.08
N ALA A 84 3.50 7.68 -8.75
CA ALA A 84 2.49 7.06 -9.59
C ALA A 84 3.01 6.72 -10.99
N ALA A 85 3.82 7.60 -11.57
CA ALA A 85 4.40 7.43 -12.90
C ALA A 85 5.31 6.19 -12.96
N ALA A 86 6.07 5.92 -11.89
CA ALA A 86 6.97 4.77 -11.78
C ALA A 86 6.25 3.42 -11.99
N ILE A 87 4.98 3.31 -11.60
CA ILE A 87 4.23 2.04 -11.62
C ILE A 87 2.96 2.06 -12.46
N GLN A 88 2.67 3.18 -13.14
CA GLN A 88 1.46 3.40 -13.94
C GLN A 88 0.19 3.00 -13.17
N SER A 89 0.09 3.46 -11.92
CA SER A 89 -0.99 3.14 -11.01
C SER A 89 -1.09 4.22 -9.94
N ILE A 90 -2.29 4.72 -9.68
CA ILE A 90 -2.53 5.75 -8.64
C ILE A 90 -3.30 5.15 -7.47
N ASN A 91 -2.99 5.58 -6.26
CA ASN A 91 -3.82 5.26 -5.08
C ASN A 91 -4.28 6.52 -4.32
N THR A 92 -3.90 7.72 -4.79
CA THR A 92 -4.11 8.97 -4.07
C THR A 92 -4.30 10.09 -5.09
N ILE A 93 -5.37 10.87 -4.95
CA ILE A 93 -5.65 12.09 -5.73
C ILE A 93 -5.70 13.25 -4.74
N VAL A 94 -5.02 14.34 -5.08
CA VAL A 94 -5.07 15.62 -4.35
C VAL A 94 -5.64 16.67 -5.30
N ASN A 95 -6.74 17.30 -4.88
CA ASN A 95 -7.38 18.37 -5.62
C ASN A 95 -6.90 19.73 -5.09
N THR A 96 -6.24 20.52 -5.94
CA THR A 96 -5.86 21.90 -5.64
C THR A 96 -6.54 22.81 -6.66
N ASP A 97 -7.61 23.47 -6.25
CA ASP A 97 -8.38 24.42 -7.06
C ASP A 97 -8.83 23.87 -8.43
N GLY A 98 -9.19 22.58 -8.45
CA GLY A 98 -9.65 21.87 -9.65
C GLY A 98 -8.55 21.10 -10.40
N HIS A 99 -7.28 21.32 -10.06
CA HIS A 99 -6.16 20.53 -10.60
C HIS A 99 -5.96 19.25 -9.79
N LEU A 100 -6.17 18.10 -10.43
CA LEU A 100 -6.05 16.78 -9.81
C LEU A 100 -4.65 16.21 -10.04
N LYS A 101 -3.81 16.30 -9.00
CA LYS A 101 -2.51 15.63 -8.99
C LYS A 101 -2.62 14.28 -8.30
N ALA A 102 -2.09 13.24 -8.93
CA ALA A 102 -2.17 11.87 -8.46
C ALA A 102 -0.82 11.31 -8.01
N TYR A 103 -0.85 10.50 -6.95
CA TYR A 103 0.30 9.89 -6.30
C TYR A 103 0.07 8.40 -6.09
N ASN A 104 1.14 7.68 -5.75
CA ASN A 104 1.06 6.33 -5.22
C ASN A 104 1.76 6.23 -3.86
N THR A 105 0.99 6.34 -2.79
CA THR A 105 1.49 6.24 -1.42
C THR A 105 1.79 4.81 -0.99
N ASP A 106 1.33 3.78 -1.72
CA ASP A 106 1.79 2.41 -1.48
C ASP A 106 3.28 2.30 -1.83
N TYR A 107 3.69 2.80 -3.01
CA TYR A 107 5.09 2.87 -3.41
C TYR A 107 5.95 3.63 -2.39
N ILE A 108 5.45 4.80 -1.94
CA ILE A 108 6.14 5.62 -0.92
C ILE A 108 6.28 4.83 0.40
N ALA A 109 5.21 4.16 0.85
CA ALA A 109 5.22 3.37 2.08
C ALA A 109 6.23 2.23 2.04
N ILE A 110 6.33 1.51 0.91
CA ILE A 110 7.33 0.45 0.76
C ILE A 110 8.75 1.01 0.84
N ALA A 111 9.04 2.10 0.12
CA ALA A 111 10.36 2.73 0.15
C ALA A 111 10.75 3.16 1.57
N GLN A 112 9.83 3.80 2.30
CA GLN A 112 10.04 4.19 3.70
C GLN A 112 10.25 2.97 4.60
N LEU A 113 9.48 1.90 4.46
CA LEU A 113 9.62 0.70 5.29
C LEU A 113 10.97 0.02 5.10
N LEU A 114 11.46 -0.07 3.86
CA LEU A 114 12.79 -0.63 3.57
C LEU A 114 13.89 0.18 4.26
N GLU A 115 13.74 1.50 4.35
CA GLU A 115 14.66 2.40 5.05
C GLU A 115 14.54 2.30 6.57
N THR A 116 13.32 2.41 7.12
CA THR A 116 13.05 2.34 8.58
C THR A 116 13.47 1.00 9.16
N HIS A 117 13.27 -0.10 8.45
CA HIS A 117 13.73 -1.42 8.85
C HIS A 117 15.21 -1.67 8.55
N ALA A 118 15.93 -0.68 7.99
CA ALA A 118 17.34 -0.75 7.64
C ALA A 118 17.68 -2.01 6.83
N VAL A 119 16.92 -2.28 5.76
CA VAL A 119 17.14 -3.43 4.89
C VAL A 119 18.39 -3.17 4.01
N PRO A 120 19.47 -3.96 4.12
CA PRO A 120 20.71 -3.72 3.36
C PRO A 120 20.50 -3.79 1.84
N LYS A 121 21.12 -2.90 1.06
CA LYS A 121 20.88 -2.80 -0.41
C LYS A 121 21.37 -4.01 -1.22
N ASP A 122 22.32 -4.76 -0.69
CA ASP A 122 22.85 -6.00 -1.25
C ASP A 122 21.99 -7.24 -0.92
N THR A 123 20.96 -7.08 -0.07
CA THR A 123 20.03 -8.14 0.33
C THR A 123 19.44 -8.83 -0.90
N THR A 124 19.61 -10.15 -0.96
CA THR A 124 18.92 -10.99 -1.95
C THR A 124 17.45 -11.13 -1.58
N PHE A 125 16.53 -11.01 -2.55
CA PHE A 125 15.10 -11.11 -2.28
C PHE A 125 14.33 -11.98 -3.27
N ALA A 126 13.27 -12.62 -2.78
CA ALA A 126 12.21 -13.16 -3.63
C ALA A 126 10.90 -12.44 -3.35
N LEU A 127 10.28 -11.92 -4.41
CA LEU A 127 8.97 -11.31 -4.37
C LEU A 127 7.96 -12.26 -5.00
N ARG A 128 7.07 -12.83 -4.18
CA ARG A 128 6.03 -13.74 -4.63
C ARG A 128 4.76 -12.97 -5.00
N GLY A 129 4.44 -12.98 -6.29
CA GLY A 129 3.26 -12.37 -6.89
C GLY A 129 3.56 -11.23 -7.86
N SER A 130 2.67 -11.00 -8.82
CA SER A 130 2.85 -10.01 -9.90
C SER A 130 1.63 -9.08 -10.06
N GLY A 131 0.86 -8.89 -8.97
CA GLY A 131 -0.34 -8.04 -8.96
C GLY A 131 -0.02 -6.56 -8.72
N GLY A 132 -1.05 -5.77 -8.39
CA GLY A 132 -0.91 -4.32 -8.16
C GLY A 132 0.15 -3.95 -7.11
N MET A 133 0.15 -4.60 -5.95
CA MET A 133 1.21 -4.44 -4.94
C MET A 133 2.55 -5.00 -5.40
N GLY A 134 2.58 -5.99 -6.30
CA GLY A 134 3.81 -6.48 -6.91
C GLY A 134 4.53 -5.39 -7.70
N LYS A 135 3.80 -4.59 -8.50
CA LYS A 135 4.36 -3.42 -9.19
C LYS A 135 4.94 -2.40 -8.20
N ALA A 136 4.18 -2.05 -7.15
CA ALA A 136 4.61 -1.07 -6.15
C ALA A 136 5.88 -1.53 -5.41
N VAL A 137 5.89 -2.77 -4.91
CA VAL A 137 7.01 -3.29 -4.13
C VAL A 137 8.25 -3.52 -5.00
N ALA A 138 8.09 -4.14 -6.17
CA ALA A 138 9.22 -4.39 -7.07
C ALA A 138 9.87 -3.07 -7.55
N SER A 139 9.06 -2.05 -7.84
CA SER A 139 9.59 -0.76 -8.29
C SER A 139 10.27 -0.01 -7.14
N ALA A 140 9.72 -0.04 -5.93
CA ALA A 140 10.36 0.55 -4.75
C ALA A 140 11.69 -0.15 -4.42
N LEU A 141 11.78 -1.47 -4.60
CA LEU A 141 13.05 -2.21 -4.49
C LEU A 141 14.05 -1.78 -5.58
N ARG A 142 13.62 -1.67 -6.83
CA ARG A 142 14.48 -1.25 -7.94
C ARG A 142 15.02 0.15 -7.72
N ASP A 143 14.15 1.10 -7.43
CA ASP A 143 14.50 2.51 -7.23
C ASP A 143 15.28 2.73 -5.92
N GLY A 144 15.03 1.88 -4.92
CA GLY A 144 15.80 1.82 -3.68
C GLY A 144 17.18 1.19 -3.83
N GLY A 145 17.56 0.69 -5.01
CA GLY A 145 18.89 0.16 -5.30
C GLY A 145 19.09 -1.33 -5.01
N TYR A 146 18.03 -2.09 -4.75
CA TYR A 146 18.10 -3.54 -4.49
C TYR A 146 18.18 -4.30 -5.82
N LYS A 147 19.36 -4.82 -6.17
CA LYS A 147 19.61 -5.42 -7.51
C LYS A 147 19.45 -6.95 -7.54
N ASN A 148 19.54 -7.60 -6.39
CA ASN A 148 19.64 -9.06 -6.30
C ASN A 148 18.26 -9.70 -6.06
N GLY A 149 17.36 -9.56 -7.02
CA GLY A 149 15.94 -9.91 -6.86
C GLY A 149 15.42 -10.93 -7.87
N VAL A 150 14.49 -11.78 -7.41
CA VAL A 150 13.66 -12.64 -8.27
C VAL A 150 12.17 -12.37 -8.06
N ILE A 151 11.42 -12.26 -9.16
CA ILE A 151 9.96 -12.19 -9.17
C ILE A 151 9.42 -13.61 -9.36
N VAL A 152 8.76 -14.14 -8.33
CA VAL A 152 8.15 -15.47 -8.32
C VAL A 152 6.65 -15.35 -8.58
N ALA A 153 6.18 -15.74 -9.77
CA ALA A 153 4.77 -15.57 -10.13
C ALA A 153 4.25 -16.69 -11.04
N ARG A 154 3.12 -17.29 -10.63
CA ARG A 154 2.37 -18.31 -11.39
C ARG A 154 1.92 -17.82 -12.77
N ASN A 155 1.53 -16.55 -12.87
CA ASN A 155 1.14 -15.95 -14.15
C ASN A 155 2.41 -15.50 -14.89
N GLU A 156 2.90 -16.36 -15.78
CA GLU A 156 4.14 -16.12 -16.53
C GLU A 156 4.13 -14.78 -17.27
N ARG A 157 3.05 -14.48 -18.00
CA ARG A 157 2.96 -13.24 -18.78
C ARG A 157 3.10 -11.99 -17.90
N ALA A 158 2.37 -11.94 -16.78
CA ALA A 158 2.42 -10.80 -15.88
C ALA A 158 3.74 -10.75 -15.09
N GLY A 159 4.26 -11.91 -14.66
CA GLY A 159 5.51 -12.04 -13.93
C GLY A 159 6.73 -11.62 -14.74
N ARG A 160 6.87 -12.13 -15.97
CA ARG A 160 7.94 -11.73 -16.90
C ARG A 160 7.88 -10.25 -17.23
N ALA A 161 6.70 -9.74 -17.59
CA ALA A 161 6.54 -8.32 -17.91
C ALA A 161 7.02 -7.42 -16.76
N LEU A 162 6.68 -7.76 -15.51
CA LEU A 162 7.15 -7.02 -14.33
C LEU A 162 8.67 -7.15 -14.15
N ALA A 163 9.21 -8.37 -14.21
CA ALA A 163 10.64 -8.63 -14.02
C ALA A 163 11.49 -7.92 -15.08
N ASP A 164 11.16 -8.09 -16.36
CA ASP A 164 11.86 -7.48 -17.51
C ASP A 164 11.85 -5.95 -17.42
N SER A 165 10.72 -5.36 -17.05
CA SER A 165 10.59 -3.89 -16.94
C SER A 165 11.48 -3.27 -15.86
N LEU A 166 11.89 -4.06 -14.86
CA LEU A 166 12.67 -3.61 -13.71
C LEU A 166 14.10 -4.17 -13.68
N GLY A 167 14.45 -5.05 -14.62
CA GLY A 167 15.77 -5.69 -14.68
C GLY A 167 15.96 -6.81 -13.65
N TYR A 168 14.89 -7.51 -13.27
CA TYR A 168 14.93 -8.69 -12.40
C TYR A 168 14.75 -9.99 -13.18
N GLU A 169 15.05 -11.11 -12.53
CA GLU A 169 14.70 -12.43 -13.05
C GLU A 169 13.26 -12.79 -12.72
N TRP A 170 12.60 -13.52 -13.62
CA TRP A 170 11.31 -14.15 -13.34
C TRP A 170 11.46 -15.67 -13.19
N GLN A 171 10.72 -16.23 -12.23
CA GLN A 171 10.55 -17.67 -12.08
C GLN A 171 9.09 -18.01 -11.76
N ALA A 172 8.63 -19.18 -12.21
CA ALA A 172 7.28 -19.67 -11.88
C ALA A 172 7.16 -20.05 -10.40
N GLU A 173 8.22 -20.65 -9.87
CA GLU A 173 8.38 -21.10 -8.49
C GLU A 173 9.81 -20.79 -8.00
N LEU A 174 10.00 -20.67 -6.69
CA LEU A 174 11.30 -20.27 -6.12
C LEU A 174 12.40 -21.35 -6.23
N GLY A 175 12.01 -22.63 -6.23
CA GLY A 175 12.93 -23.76 -6.32
C GLY A 175 13.98 -23.82 -5.20
N ALA A 176 15.25 -24.00 -5.58
CA ALA A 176 16.37 -24.17 -4.66
C ALA A 176 16.91 -22.85 -4.08
N GLN A 177 16.45 -21.69 -4.57
CA GLN A 177 16.95 -20.40 -4.09
C GLN A 177 16.58 -20.16 -2.62
N ARG A 178 17.47 -19.52 -1.88
CA ARG A 178 17.30 -19.15 -0.46
C ARG A 178 17.66 -17.69 -0.28
N PRO A 179 16.81 -16.76 -0.76
CA PRO A 179 17.06 -15.34 -0.61
C PRO A 179 16.94 -14.91 0.86
N GLN A 180 17.63 -13.84 1.21
CA GLN A 180 17.65 -13.28 2.55
C GLN A 180 16.34 -12.58 2.92
N MET A 181 15.61 -12.03 1.94
CA MET A 181 14.31 -11.41 2.16
C MET A 181 13.21 -12.10 1.34
N LEU A 182 12.13 -12.46 2.03
CA LEU A 182 10.93 -13.03 1.43
C LEU A 182 9.81 -12.01 1.44
N VAL A 183 9.28 -11.68 0.28
CA VAL A 183 8.22 -10.68 0.12
C VAL A 183 6.96 -11.34 -0.44
N ASN A 184 5.89 -11.38 0.33
CA ASN A 184 4.57 -11.84 -0.14
C ASN A 184 3.72 -10.65 -0.58
N VAL A 185 3.35 -10.63 -1.87
CA VAL A 185 2.35 -9.70 -2.42
C VAL A 185 1.14 -10.45 -3.01
N THR A 186 1.00 -11.73 -2.70
CA THR A 186 -0.17 -12.54 -3.06
C THR A 186 -1.26 -12.44 -2.00
N PRO A 187 -2.50 -12.88 -2.31
CA PRO A 187 -3.56 -13.02 -1.29
C PRO A 187 -3.36 -14.20 -0.32
N VAL A 188 -2.30 -14.99 -0.44
CA VAL A 188 -2.04 -16.11 0.49
C VAL A 188 -1.84 -15.55 1.90
N GLY A 189 -2.55 -16.11 2.88
CA GLY A 189 -2.59 -15.60 4.25
C GLY A 189 -3.67 -14.55 4.52
N MET A 190 -4.40 -14.07 3.51
CA MET A 190 -5.48 -13.08 3.67
C MET A 190 -6.76 -13.72 4.24
N ASP A 191 -7.32 -13.10 5.28
CA ASP A 191 -8.56 -13.57 5.91
C ASP A 191 -9.74 -13.60 4.93
N GLY A 192 -10.61 -14.59 5.08
CA GLY A 192 -11.73 -14.83 4.17
C GLY A 192 -11.34 -15.30 2.75
N GLY A 193 -10.04 -15.44 2.46
CA GLY A 193 -9.53 -16.02 1.22
C GLY A 193 -9.41 -17.55 1.28
N PRO A 194 -9.36 -18.24 0.12
CA PRO A 194 -9.22 -19.70 0.07
C PRO A 194 -7.87 -20.20 0.63
N GLU A 195 -6.86 -19.32 0.66
CA GLU A 195 -5.50 -19.62 1.09
C GLU A 195 -5.17 -18.93 2.44
N ALA A 196 -6.19 -18.57 3.24
CA ALA A 196 -6.02 -17.80 4.50
C ALA A 196 -5.12 -18.49 5.54
N GLY A 197 -5.22 -19.82 5.66
CA GLY A 197 -4.40 -20.62 6.59
C GLY A 197 -3.10 -21.13 6.00
N GLN A 198 -2.73 -20.71 4.79
CA GLN A 198 -1.55 -21.24 4.07
C GLN A 198 -0.34 -20.33 4.21
N LEU A 199 0.85 -20.94 4.14
CA LEU A 199 2.12 -20.21 4.07
C LEU A 199 2.39 -19.73 2.65
N ALA A 200 2.74 -18.46 2.51
CA ALA A 200 3.18 -17.91 1.23
C ALA A 200 4.60 -18.35 0.83
N PHE A 201 5.37 -18.93 1.74
CA PHE A 201 6.67 -19.55 1.46
C PHE A 201 6.84 -20.78 2.35
N ASP A 202 7.43 -21.84 1.81
CA ASP A 202 7.64 -23.08 2.57
C ASP A 202 8.49 -22.84 3.81
N THR A 203 8.23 -23.60 4.88
CA THR A 203 8.92 -23.46 6.17
C THR A 203 10.45 -23.49 6.05
N VAL A 204 10.99 -24.35 5.19
CA VAL A 204 12.45 -24.45 4.97
C VAL A 204 13.02 -23.16 4.37
N VAL A 205 12.27 -22.50 3.49
CA VAL A 205 12.68 -21.22 2.89
C VAL A 205 12.61 -20.11 3.93
N VAL A 206 11.52 -20.05 4.72
CA VAL A 206 11.37 -19.05 5.81
C VAL A 206 12.48 -19.18 6.85
N LYS A 207 12.85 -20.41 7.22
CA LYS A 207 13.96 -20.67 8.15
C LYS A 207 15.32 -20.17 7.65
N ALA A 208 15.54 -20.21 6.34
CA ALA A 208 16.80 -19.80 5.71
C ALA A 208 16.88 -18.29 5.44
N ALA A 209 15.75 -17.57 5.47
CA ALA A 209 15.72 -16.12 5.28
C ALA A 209 16.09 -15.36 6.56
N ASP A 210 16.40 -14.07 6.42
CA ASP A 210 16.66 -13.13 7.51
C ASP A 210 15.46 -12.19 7.74
N ILE A 211 14.74 -11.87 6.65
CA ILE A 211 13.66 -10.88 6.64
C ILE A 211 12.41 -11.50 5.99
N VAL A 212 11.27 -11.29 6.63
CA VAL A 212 9.94 -11.63 6.12
C VAL A 212 9.15 -10.33 5.96
N PHE A 213 8.66 -10.08 4.75
CA PHE A 213 7.78 -8.96 4.44
C PHE A 213 6.48 -9.51 3.85
N ASP A 214 5.37 -9.38 4.58
CA ASP A 214 4.05 -9.72 4.06
C ASP A 214 3.22 -8.46 3.84
N VAL A 215 2.69 -8.25 2.64
CA VAL A 215 1.84 -7.09 2.32
C VAL A 215 0.36 -7.34 2.66
N VAL A 216 -0.02 -8.57 3.01
CA VAL A 216 -1.35 -8.86 3.54
C VAL A 216 -1.57 -8.12 4.86
N ALA A 217 -2.59 -7.26 4.89
CA ALA A 217 -2.89 -6.42 6.05
C ALA A 217 -3.96 -7.00 6.99
N ILE A 218 -4.82 -7.90 6.49
CA ILE A 218 -5.90 -8.52 7.25
C ILE A 218 -5.85 -10.05 7.03
N PRO A 219 -5.45 -10.83 8.06
CA PRO A 219 -4.92 -10.36 9.34
C PRO A 219 -3.50 -9.79 9.17
N SER A 220 -3.03 -9.00 10.14
CA SER A 220 -1.64 -8.54 10.16
C SER A 220 -0.66 -9.64 10.59
N GLU A 221 -1.15 -10.65 11.30
CA GLU A 221 -0.41 -11.84 11.74
C GLU A 221 -0.82 -13.02 10.85
N THR A 222 -0.37 -13.00 9.60
CA THR A 222 -0.55 -14.13 8.66
C THR A 222 0.27 -15.34 9.10
N PRO A 223 0.03 -16.55 8.56
CA PRO A 223 0.88 -17.71 8.82
C PRO A 223 2.37 -17.44 8.54
N LEU A 224 2.68 -16.65 7.50
CA LEU A 224 4.05 -16.28 7.14
C LEU A 224 4.67 -15.37 8.22
N ILE A 225 3.92 -14.36 8.68
CA ILE A 225 4.36 -13.43 9.72
C ILE A 225 4.57 -14.15 11.05
N VAL A 226 3.63 -15.00 11.47
CA VAL A 226 3.70 -15.78 12.70
C VAL A 226 4.93 -16.69 12.69
N LEU A 227 5.18 -17.39 11.58
CA LEU A 227 6.37 -18.23 11.43
C LEU A 227 7.66 -17.40 11.44
N GLY A 228 7.69 -16.27 10.73
CA GLY A 228 8.84 -15.35 10.73
C GLY A 228 9.19 -14.90 12.15
N ARG A 229 8.21 -14.53 12.96
CA ARG A 229 8.42 -14.18 14.38
C ARG A 229 8.94 -15.37 15.19
N ALA A 230 8.34 -16.55 15.04
CA ALA A 230 8.75 -17.75 15.77
C ALA A 230 10.20 -18.16 15.47
N GLU A 231 10.67 -17.91 14.24
CA GLU A 231 12.04 -18.18 13.80
C GLU A 231 12.99 -16.99 14.02
N GLY A 232 12.58 -15.95 14.76
CA GLY A 232 13.40 -14.80 15.12
C GLY A 232 13.78 -13.88 13.95
N LYS A 233 12.98 -13.89 12.87
CA LYS A 233 13.24 -13.08 11.67
C LYS A 233 12.86 -11.62 11.89
N LYS A 234 13.47 -10.72 11.11
CA LYS A 234 12.95 -9.35 10.98
C LYS A 234 11.64 -9.41 10.20
N VAL A 235 10.61 -8.75 10.72
CA VAL A 235 9.25 -8.84 10.16
C VAL A 235 8.75 -7.44 9.78
N ILE A 236 8.27 -7.31 8.54
CA ILE A 236 7.57 -6.13 8.02
C ILE A 236 6.15 -6.57 7.65
N THR A 237 5.15 -5.92 8.21
CA THR A 237 3.74 -6.33 8.11
C THR A 237 2.93 -5.47 7.14
N GLY A 238 1.85 -6.04 6.60
CA GLY A 238 0.92 -5.29 5.74
C GLY A 238 0.15 -4.20 6.49
N LEU A 239 0.06 -4.32 7.83
CA LEU A 239 -0.45 -3.26 8.68
C LEU A 239 0.45 -2.01 8.64
N GLU A 240 1.77 -2.18 8.65
CA GLU A 240 2.68 -1.06 8.53
C GLU A 240 2.54 -0.38 7.16
N VAL A 241 2.39 -1.18 6.09
CA VAL A 241 2.15 -0.65 4.74
C VAL A 241 0.86 0.17 4.69
N ILE A 242 -0.27 -0.37 5.15
CA ILE A 242 -1.56 0.34 5.10
C ILE A 242 -1.57 1.57 6.02
N ALA A 243 -0.85 1.55 7.13
CA ALA A 243 -0.73 2.68 8.04
C ALA A 243 0.10 3.82 7.42
N ILE A 244 1.27 3.52 6.86
CA ILE A 244 2.14 4.53 6.26
C ILE A 244 1.51 5.12 4.99
N GLN A 245 0.89 4.30 4.12
CA GLN A 245 0.25 4.85 2.92
C GLN A 245 -0.91 5.81 3.27
N ALA A 246 -1.63 5.54 4.37
CA ALA A 246 -2.72 6.41 4.85
C ALA A 246 -2.18 7.67 5.51
N LEU A 247 -1.05 7.57 6.22
CA LEU A 247 -0.32 8.70 6.77
C LEU A 247 0.15 9.65 5.66
N GLU A 248 0.78 9.12 4.61
CA GLU A 248 1.25 9.95 3.49
C GLU A 248 0.08 10.60 2.74
N GLN A 249 -1.04 9.90 2.56
CA GLN A 249 -2.29 10.50 2.09
C GLN A 249 -2.74 11.66 2.98
N PHE A 250 -2.78 11.45 4.29
CA PHE A 250 -3.19 12.48 5.26
C PHE A 250 -2.31 13.73 5.14
N VAL A 251 -0.99 13.55 5.05
CA VAL A 251 -0.02 14.64 4.90
C VAL A 251 -0.25 15.38 3.58
N LEU A 252 -0.46 14.67 2.46
CA LEU A 252 -0.76 15.28 1.16
C LEU A 252 -2.05 16.10 1.17
N TYR A 253 -3.08 15.62 1.87
CA TYR A 253 -4.37 16.31 1.93
C TYR A 253 -4.32 17.57 2.80
N THR A 254 -3.63 17.50 3.94
CA THR A 254 -3.71 18.51 5.00
C THR A 254 -2.51 19.44 5.07
N GLY A 255 -1.34 19.01 4.55
CA GLY A 255 -0.05 19.67 4.77
C GLY A 255 0.52 19.46 6.18
N VAL A 256 -0.12 18.64 7.02
CA VAL A 256 0.26 18.42 8.43
C VAL A 256 0.79 17.01 8.60
N ARG A 257 1.98 16.88 9.21
CA ARG A 257 2.52 15.59 9.64
C ARG A 257 2.28 15.38 11.14
N PRO A 258 1.50 14.36 11.54
CA PRO A 258 1.31 14.04 12.95
C PRO A 258 2.63 13.58 13.60
N THR A 259 2.71 13.71 14.92
CA THR A 259 3.78 13.09 15.69
C THR A 259 3.66 11.57 15.68
N GLU A 260 4.75 10.87 16.00
CA GLU A 260 4.73 9.40 16.09
C GLU A 260 3.66 8.89 17.08
N GLU A 261 3.51 9.57 18.22
CA GLU A 261 2.47 9.21 19.20
C GLU A 261 1.05 9.36 18.63
N GLN A 262 0.79 10.44 17.89
CA GLN A 262 -0.51 10.67 17.23
C GLN A 262 -0.76 9.61 16.15
N PHE A 263 0.24 9.30 15.34
CA PHE A 263 0.18 8.26 14.33
C PHE A 263 -0.17 6.89 14.95
N GLN A 264 0.55 6.46 15.98
CA GLN A 264 0.31 5.15 16.63
C GLN A 264 -1.08 5.04 17.26
N LYS A 265 -1.59 6.13 17.88
CA LYS A 265 -2.97 6.18 18.40
C LYS A 265 -4.00 6.00 17.28
N ALA A 266 -3.79 6.67 16.14
CA ALA A 266 -4.67 6.54 14.98
C ALA A 266 -4.66 5.12 14.39
N VAL A 267 -3.49 4.49 14.29
CA VAL A 267 -3.37 3.09 13.84
C VAL A 267 -4.13 2.15 14.77
N ALA A 268 -3.93 2.27 16.09
CA ALA A 268 -4.63 1.44 17.08
C ALA A 268 -6.16 1.63 17.01
N PHE A 269 -6.63 2.87 16.87
CA PHE A 269 -8.05 3.18 16.74
C PHE A 269 -8.66 2.67 15.43
N ALA A 270 -7.90 2.67 14.34
CA ALA A 270 -8.38 2.21 13.03
C ALA A 270 -8.50 0.68 12.93
N ARG A 271 -7.85 -0.06 13.84
CA ARG A 271 -7.88 -1.53 13.91
C ARG A 271 -8.99 -2.10 14.79
N SER A 272 -9.51 -1.30 15.75
CA SER A 272 -10.67 -1.68 16.54
C SER A 272 -11.97 -1.53 15.77
#